data_AF-A0A0R3QU94-F1
#
_entry.id   AF-A0A0R3QU94-F1
#
_cell.length_a   1.000
_cell.length_b   1.000
_cell.length_c   1.000
_cell.angle_alpha   90.00
_cell.angle_beta   90.00
_cell.angle_gamma   90.00
#
_symmetry.space_group_name_H-M   'P 1'
#
loop_
_entity.id
_entity.type
_entity.pdbx_description
1 polymer ?
#
loop_
_entity_poly.entity_id
_entity_poly.type
_entity_poly.pdbx_seq_one_letter_code
_entity_poly.pdbx_strand_id
1 'polypeptide(L)'
;MRYDRTAYDKCFSDFFEKFISAETLTVSNPCDRLHETYRYCIEKNLEKNKIYDIDLNELRKDVLNTKDDLLKELKGKLMDPSLMGSMSNAPILQETATDTRYNHLEQTLENFQENARQMGVIASDFSTRSQEPLNQKIHTLISGLHELDHLKNQFMDVKIPLELLEYLDQGKNPQLYTKECLERTLNKNKEMNGKIEMYKKFRAMLLKELGEEMPNDMVLYRNLRDRKDASPQHENCNEDASD
;
A
#
# COMPACT_ATOMS: atom_id res chain seq x y z
N MET A 1 3.59 -38.05 -17.80
CA MET A 1 3.81 -37.94 -16.33
C MET A 1 5.19 -37.38 -15.97
N ARG A 2 6.33 -38.07 -16.23
CA ARG A 2 7.66 -37.47 -15.94
C ARG A 2 7.91 -36.19 -16.75
N TYR A 3 7.59 -36.20 -18.04
CA TYR A 3 7.77 -35.04 -18.93
C TYR A 3 6.93 -33.83 -18.50
N ASP A 4 5.64 -34.03 -18.20
CA ASP A 4 4.71 -32.96 -17.81
C ASP A 4 5.11 -32.33 -16.47
N ARG A 5 5.62 -33.14 -15.53
CA ARG A 5 6.19 -32.66 -14.27
C ARG A 5 7.41 -31.77 -14.52
N THR A 6 8.37 -32.24 -15.30
CA THR A 6 9.62 -31.48 -15.55
C THR A 6 9.35 -30.18 -16.30
N ALA A 7 8.37 -30.18 -17.22
CA ALA A 7 7.95 -28.97 -17.93
C ALA A 7 7.24 -27.96 -17.00
N TYR A 8 6.37 -28.43 -16.11
CA TYR A 8 5.71 -27.58 -15.12
C TYR A 8 6.71 -27.02 -14.10
N ASP A 9 7.55 -27.87 -13.50
CA ASP A 9 8.51 -27.48 -12.46
C ASP A 9 9.50 -26.41 -12.99
N LYS A 10 9.93 -26.54 -14.26
CA LYS A 10 10.77 -25.53 -14.92
C LYS A 10 10.03 -24.20 -15.13
N CYS A 11 8.82 -24.26 -15.68
CA CYS A 11 7.99 -23.07 -15.90
C CYS A 11 7.73 -22.33 -14.58
N PHE A 12 7.35 -23.07 -13.54
CA PHE A 12 7.03 -22.53 -12.23
C PHE A 12 8.25 -21.87 -11.58
N SER A 13 9.43 -22.51 -11.63
CA SER A 13 10.66 -21.95 -11.05
C SER A 13 11.03 -20.61 -11.71
N ASP A 14 11.00 -20.54 -13.05
CA ASP A 14 11.30 -19.33 -13.81
C ASP A 14 10.28 -18.21 -13.55
N PHE A 15 9.00 -18.57 -13.38
CA PHE A 15 7.94 -17.61 -13.01
C PHE A 15 8.12 -17.13 -11.57
N PHE A 16 8.40 -18.04 -10.63
CA PHE A 16 8.46 -17.75 -9.20
C PHE A 16 9.63 -16.83 -8.86
N GLU A 17 10.79 -17.01 -9.50
CA GLU A 17 11.93 -16.08 -9.36
C GLU A 17 11.56 -14.66 -9.78
N LYS A 18 10.85 -14.50 -10.91
CA LYS A 18 10.38 -13.20 -11.42
C LYS A 18 9.24 -12.61 -10.59
N PHE A 19 8.41 -13.46 -10.00
CA PHE A 19 7.32 -13.06 -9.12
C PHE A 19 7.86 -12.46 -7.81
N ILE A 20 8.96 -12.99 -7.28
CA ILE A 20 9.59 -12.47 -6.05
C ILE A 20 10.36 -11.17 -6.29
N SER A 21 10.89 -10.93 -7.49
CA SER A 21 11.74 -9.76 -7.80
C SER A 21 10.98 -8.42 -7.97
N ALA A 22 9.70 -8.35 -7.59
CA ALA A 22 8.87 -7.14 -7.44
C ALA A 22 8.63 -6.25 -8.69
N GLU A 23 9.09 -6.65 -9.89
CA GLU A 23 9.03 -5.82 -11.10
C GLU A 23 7.69 -5.87 -11.87
N THR A 24 6.69 -6.64 -11.43
CA THR A 24 5.43 -6.75 -12.19
C THR A 24 4.20 -6.78 -11.30
N LEU A 25 3.42 -5.69 -11.36
CA LEU A 25 2.23 -5.44 -10.54
C LEU A 25 0.97 -6.25 -10.94
N THR A 26 0.96 -6.96 -12.08
CA THR A 26 -0.14 -7.85 -12.46
C THR A 26 0.33 -8.86 -13.51
N VAL A 27 0.74 -10.06 -13.10
CA VAL A 27 1.01 -11.15 -14.08
C VAL A 27 0.22 -12.38 -13.66
N SER A 28 -0.80 -12.69 -14.45
CA SER A 28 -1.48 -13.99 -14.42
C SER A 28 -0.45 -15.09 -14.65
N ASN A 29 -0.50 -16.16 -13.85
CA ASN A 29 0.50 -17.22 -13.88
C ASN A 29 0.55 -17.89 -15.26
N PRO A 30 1.64 -17.73 -16.04
CA PRO A 30 1.74 -18.27 -17.39
C PRO A 30 1.79 -19.82 -17.40
N CYS A 31 2.04 -20.43 -16.24
CA CYS A 31 2.13 -21.88 -16.09
C CYS A 31 0.79 -22.54 -15.73
N ASP A 32 -0.31 -21.79 -15.59
CA ASP A 32 -1.62 -22.33 -15.16
C ASP A 32 -2.13 -23.46 -16.06
N ARG A 33 -1.98 -23.32 -17.39
CA ARG A 33 -2.42 -24.37 -18.33
C ARG A 33 -1.59 -25.66 -18.21
N LEU A 34 -0.29 -25.52 -17.92
CA LEU A 34 0.59 -26.67 -17.67
C LEU A 34 0.27 -27.33 -16.34
N HIS A 35 -0.03 -26.52 -15.31
CA HIS A 35 -0.49 -27.00 -14.01
C HIS A 35 -1.75 -27.84 -14.13
N GLU A 36 -2.79 -27.36 -14.81
CA GLU A 36 -4.05 -28.08 -14.99
C GLU A 36 -3.85 -29.42 -15.72
N THR A 37 -3.00 -29.44 -16.75
CA THR A 37 -2.70 -30.66 -17.51
C THR A 37 -1.95 -31.67 -16.64
N TYR A 38 -0.97 -31.21 -15.86
CA TYR A 38 -0.22 -32.04 -14.94
C TYR A 38 -1.10 -32.58 -13.81
N ARG A 39 -1.91 -31.72 -13.19
CA ARG A 39 -2.87 -32.06 -12.13
C ARG A 39 -3.84 -33.13 -12.59
N TYR A 40 -4.47 -32.95 -13.76
CA TYR A 40 -5.39 -33.95 -14.32
C TYR A 40 -4.71 -35.31 -14.54
N CYS A 41 -3.47 -35.31 -15.01
CA CYS A 41 -2.71 -36.54 -15.22
C CYS A 41 -2.39 -37.27 -13.90
N ILE A 42 -2.04 -36.52 -12.85
CA ILE A 42 -1.75 -37.05 -11.51
C ILE A 42 -3.02 -37.60 -10.86
N GLU A 43 -4.12 -36.83 -10.86
CA GLU A 43 -5.40 -37.27 -10.28
C GLU A 43 -5.89 -38.57 -10.93
N LYS A 44 -5.87 -38.65 -12.27
CA LYS A 44 -6.27 -39.85 -13.01
C LYS A 44 -5.40 -41.08 -12.69
N ASN A 45 -4.12 -40.86 -12.42
CA ASN A 45 -3.20 -41.94 -12.07
C ASN A 45 -3.35 -42.41 -10.62
N LEU A 46 -3.65 -41.47 -9.71
CA LEU A 46 -3.97 -41.78 -8.32
C LEU A 46 -5.28 -42.58 -8.22
N GLU A 47 -6.31 -42.19 -8.98
CA GLU A 47 -7.59 -42.91 -9.08
C GLU A 47 -7.40 -44.34 -9.65
N LYS A 48 -6.56 -44.49 -10.68
CA LYS A 48 -6.38 -45.77 -11.38
C LYS A 48 -5.51 -46.76 -10.63
N ASN A 49 -4.42 -46.31 -10.01
CA ASN A 49 -3.42 -47.20 -9.42
C ASN A 49 -3.53 -47.34 -7.90
N LYS A 50 -4.32 -46.49 -7.21
CA LYS A 50 -4.54 -46.49 -5.74
C LYS A 50 -3.26 -46.78 -4.94
N ILE A 51 -2.15 -46.15 -5.33
CA ILE A 51 -0.81 -46.45 -4.81
C ILE A 51 -0.71 -46.07 -3.31
N TYR A 52 -1.62 -45.20 -2.84
CA TYR A 52 -1.71 -44.72 -1.47
C TYR A 52 -3.18 -44.45 -1.09
N ASP A 53 -3.50 -44.50 0.21
CA ASP A 53 -4.82 -44.12 0.77
C ASP A 53 -4.93 -42.59 0.86
N ILE A 54 -4.94 -41.94 -0.30
CA ILE A 54 -5.04 -40.49 -0.41
C ILE A 54 -6.51 -40.13 -0.64
N ASP A 55 -7.08 -39.35 0.28
CA ASP A 55 -8.41 -38.76 0.10
C ASP A 55 -8.33 -37.66 -0.98
N LEU A 56 -8.82 -37.99 -2.17
CA LEU A 56 -8.86 -37.06 -3.31
C LEU A 56 -9.77 -35.85 -3.04
N ASN A 57 -10.73 -35.95 -2.12
CA ASN A 57 -11.58 -34.83 -1.75
C ASN A 57 -10.82 -33.78 -0.94
N GLU A 58 -9.88 -34.20 -0.09
CA GLU A 58 -9.01 -33.27 0.64
C GLU A 58 -8.00 -32.60 -0.31
N LEU A 59 -7.53 -33.30 -1.36
CA LEU A 59 -6.66 -32.71 -2.39
C LEU A 59 -7.37 -31.69 -3.29
N ARG A 60 -8.69 -31.81 -3.45
CA ARG A 60 -9.53 -30.89 -4.25
C ARG A 60 -10.07 -29.71 -3.45
N LYS A 61 -9.81 -29.67 -2.15
CA LYS A 61 -10.28 -28.62 -1.27
C LYS A 61 -9.46 -27.36 -1.50
N ASP A 62 -10.14 -26.28 -1.88
CA ASP A 62 -9.52 -24.97 -1.88
C ASP A 62 -9.25 -24.58 -0.42
N VAL A 63 -7.98 -24.38 -0.06
CA VAL A 63 -7.56 -24.04 1.32
C VAL A 63 -7.40 -22.53 1.52
N LEU A 64 -7.36 -21.77 0.42
CA LEU A 64 -7.18 -20.31 0.39
C LEU A 64 -8.17 -19.69 -0.61
N ASN A 65 -8.65 -18.48 -0.33
CA ASN A 65 -9.67 -17.76 -1.11
C ASN A 65 -11.04 -18.47 -1.18
N THR A 66 -11.36 -19.29 -0.18
CA THR A 66 -12.70 -19.87 -0.08
C THR A 66 -13.75 -18.78 0.17
N LYS A 67 -15.03 -19.07 -0.10
CA LYS A 67 -16.13 -18.17 0.29
C LYS A 67 -16.09 -17.86 1.79
N ASP A 68 -15.62 -18.80 2.61
CA ASP A 68 -15.45 -18.60 4.04
C ASP A 68 -14.27 -17.67 4.38
N ASP A 69 -13.18 -17.69 3.62
CA ASP A 69 -12.08 -16.73 3.75
C ASP A 69 -12.52 -15.32 3.33
N LEU A 70 -13.25 -15.20 2.21
CA LEU A 70 -13.88 -13.95 1.76
C LEU A 70 -14.88 -13.42 2.80
N LEU A 71 -15.68 -14.31 3.41
CA LEU A 71 -16.62 -13.96 4.47
C LEU A 71 -15.91 -13.61 5.79
N LYS A 72 -14.77 -14.24 6.10
CA LYS A 72 -13.92 -13.85 7.24
C LYS A 72 -13.23 -12.52 7.01
N GLU A 73 -12.84 -12.20 5.79
CA GLU A 73 -12.29 -10.90 5.42
C GLU A 73 -13.36 -9.80 5.49
N LEU A 74 -14.57 -10.09 5.01
CA LEU A 74 -15.74 -9.21 5.15
C LEU A 74 -16.19 -9.06 6.61
N LYS A 75 -16.20 -10.14 7.41
CA LYS A 75 -16.53 -10.08 8.84
C LYS A 75 -15.42 -9.46 9.67
N GLY A 76 -14.14 -9.66 9.31
CA GLY A 76 -13.00 -9.00 9.92
C GLY A 76 -13.01 -7.50 9.69
N LYS A 77 -13.50 -7.04 8.53
CA LYS A 77 -13.82 -5.63 8.27
C LYS A 77 -15.04 -5.12 9.06
N LEU A 78 -15.97 -5.99 9.45
CA LEU A 78 -17.20 -5.63 10.18
C LEU A 78 -17.10 -5.71 11.71
N MET A 79 -16.11 -6.44 12.24
CA MET A 79 -15.95 -6.74 13.66
C MET A 79 -14.69 -6.08 14.25
N ASP A 80 -14.27 -4.94 13.71
CA ASP A 80 -13.43 -3.99 14.44
C ASP A 80 -14.38 -3.02 15.18
N PRO A 81 -14.54 -3.12 16.51
CA PRO A 81 -15.36 -2.19 17.30
C PRO A 81 -14.84 -0.74 17.25
N SER A 82 -13.66 -0.51 16.67
CA SER A 82 -13.11 0.81 16.40
C SER A 82 -13.73 1.47 15.16
N LEU A 83 -14.51 0.75 14.34
CA LEU A 83 -15.15 1.28 13.12
C LEU A 83 -16.69 1.35 13.17
N MET A 84 -17.36 0.88 14.23
CA MET A 84 -18.81 1.06 14.40
C MET A 84 -19.14 2.22 15.35
N GLY A 85 -18.63 3.40 14.99
CA GLY A 85 -19.13 4.69 15.43
C GLY A 85 -19.18 5.62 14.21
N SER A 86 -20.39 5.99 13.78
CA SER A 86 -20.69 6.96 12.71
C SER A 86 -20.73 6.45 11.26
N MET A 87 -21.78 5.71 10.91
CA MET A 87 -22.31 5.63 9.53
C MET A 87 -23.84 5.82 9.53
N SER A 88 -24.28 6.94 10.10
CA SER A 88 -25.58 7.58 9.80
C SER A 88 -25.34 9.09 9.78
N ASN A 89 -24.45 9.49 8.89
CA ASN A 89 -24.32 10.82 8.30
C ASN A 89 -23.31 10.62 7.18
N ALA A 90 -23.79 10.32 5.98
CA ALA A 90 -23.06 10.83 4.82
C ALA A 90 -22.94 12.35 5.05
N PRO A 91 -21.75 12.96 5.02
CA PRO A 91 -21.70 14.39 4.86
C PRO A 91 -22.34 14.64 3.50
N ILE A 92 -23.60 15.10 3.52
CA ILE A 92 -24.01 16.16 2.61
C ILE A 92 -22.83 17.12 2.54
N LEU A 93 -22.32 17.40 1.34
CA LEU A 93 -21.23 18.35 1.08
C LEU A 93 -21.40 19.58 1.97
N GLN A 94 -20.75 19.55 3.13
CA GLN A 94 -20.55 20.71 3.93
C GLN A 94 -19.36 21.33 3.24
N GLU A 95 -19.64 22.32 2.40
CA GLU A 95 -18.66 23.19 1.76
C GLU A 95 -17.87 23.85 2.89
N THR A 96 -16.85 23.14 3.38
CA THR A 96 -16.08 23.52 4.56
C THR A 96 -15.10 24.59 4.13
N ALA A 97 -14.77 25.53 5.02
CA ALA A 97 -13.82 26.61 4.75
C ALA A 97 -12.49 26.10 4.16
N THR A 98 -12.09 24.85 4.45
CA THR A 98 -10.95 24.18 3.84
C THR A 98 -11.08 23.99 2.33
N ASP A 99 -12.23 23.54 1.81
CA ASP A 99 -12.44 23.42 0.36
C ASP A 99 -12.45 24.81 -0.29
N THR A 100 -12.98 25.82 0.41
CA THR A 100 -13.05 27.18 -0.15
C THR A 100 -11.67 27.81 -0.39
N ARG A 101 -10.68 27.58 0.48
CA ARG A 101 -9.30 28.07 0.24
C ARG A 101 -8.61 27.35 -0.92
N TYR A 102 -8.81 26.03 -1.08
CA TYR A 102 -8.25 25.28 -2.20
C TYR A 102 -8.89 25.69 -3.52
N ASN A 103 -10.22 25.84 -3.56
CA ASN A 103 -10.95 26.32 -4.73
C ASN A 103 -10.50 27.73 -5.12
N HIS A 104 -10.25 28.60 -4.14
CA HIS A 104 -9.76 29.95 -4.40
C HIS A 104 -8.34 29.95 -4.98
N LEU A 105 -7.44 29.13 -4.45
CA LEU A 105 -6.09 28.94 -5.00
C LEU A 105 -6.16 28.40 -6.44
N GLU A 106 -6.98 27.37 -6.67
CA GLU A 106 -7.19 26.76 -7.99
C GLU A 106 -7.68 27.79 -9.00
N GLN A 107 -8.75 28.53 -8.67
CA GLN A 107 -9.28 29.58 -9.54
C GLN A 107 -8.25 30.68 -9.84
N THR A 108 -7.42 31.04 -8.86
CA THR A 108 -6.36 32.04 -9.04
C THR A 108 -5.27 31.52 -9.98
N LEU A 109 -4.88 30.25 -9.85
CA LEU A 109 -3.92 29.58 -10.74
C LEU A 109 -4.46 29.43 -12.17
N GLU A 110 -5.71 29.01 -12.34
CA GLU A 110 -6.36 28.90 -13.65
C GLU A 110 -6.42 30.26 -14.36
N ASN A 111 -6.87 31.30 -13.65
CA ASN A 111 -6.88 32.66 -14.17
C ASN A 111 -5.48 33.16 -14.54
N PHE A 112 -4.47 32.83 -13.74
CA PHE A 112 -3.08 33.19 -14.02
C PHE A 112 -2.57 32.49 -15.30
N GLN A 113 -2.80 31.18 -15.41
CA GLN A 113 -2.44 30.39 -16.60
C GLN A 113 -3.13 30.93 -17.86
N GLU A 114 -4.42 31.26 -17.78
CA GLU A 114 -5.17 31.80 -18.91
C GLU A 114 -4.69 33.20 -19.32
N ASN A 115 -4.37 34.07 -18.34
CA ASN A 115 -3.76 35.37 -18.62
C ASN A 115 -2.39 35.24 -19.31
N ALA A 116 -1.58 34.25 -18.89
CA ALA A 116 -0.28 33.99 -19.50
C ALA A 116 -0.44 33.48 -20.94
N ARG A 117 -1.42 32.59 -21.17
CA ARG A 117 -1.78 32.12 -22.52
C ARG A 117 -2.21 33.28 -23.42
N GLN A 118 -3.10 34.15 -22.95
CA GLN A 118 -3.55 35.32 -23.71
C GLN A 118 -2.40 36.28 -24.03
N MET A 119 -1.49 36.52 -23.07
CA MET A 119 -0.27 37.30 -23.33
C MET A 119 0.60 36.64 -24.41
N GLY A 120 0.75 35.32 -24.36
CA GLY A 120 1.46 34.55 -25.39
C GLY A 120 0.88 34.73 -26.79
N VAL A 121 -0.45 34.74 -26.93
CA VAL A 121 -1.13 35.01 -28.22
C VAL A 121 -0.88 36.45 -28.70
N ILE A 122 -0.95 37.44 -27.81
CA ILE A 122 -0.68 38.83 -28.16
C ILE A 122 0.78 38.99 -28.62
N ALA A 123 1.71 38.31 -27.93
CA ALA A 123 3.13 38.36 -28.26
C ALA A 123 3.47 37.63 -29.57
N SER A 124 2.77 36.52 -29.90
CA SER A 124 2.99 35.81 -31.16
C SER A 124 2.50 36.62 -32.37
N ASP A 125 1.37 37.31 -32.25
CA ASP A 125 0.75 38.11 -33.32
C ASP A 125 0.87 39.62 -33.06
N PHE A 126 2.07 40.05 -32.64
CA PHE A 126 2.29 41.41 -32.20
C PHE A 126 2.16 42.44 -33.34
N SER A 127 1.40 43.50 -33.09
CA SER A 127 1.29 44.69 -33.94
C SER A 127 1.38 45.98 -33.12
N THR A 128 1.59 47.13 -33.76
CA THR A 128 1.67 48.43 -33.09
C THR A 128 0.42 48.76 -32.25
N ARG A 129 -0.75 48.21 -32.63
CA ARG A 129 -2.01 48.38 -31.88
C ARG A 129 -2.11 47.50 -30.63
N SER A 130 -1.29 46.47 -30.53
CA SER A 130 -1.30 45.49 -29.43
C SER A 130 -0.38 45.84 -28.26
N GLN A 131 0.44 46.89 -28.38
CA GLN A 131 1.35 47.34 -27.33
C GLN A 131 0.64 47.63 -26.00
N GLU A 132 -0.48 48.35 -26.06
CA GLU A 132 -1.24 48.73 -24.87
C GLU A 132 -1.89 47.49 -24.20
N PRO A 133 -2.63 46.62 -24.92
CA PRO A 133 -3.09 45.34 -24.37
C PRO A 133 -1.97 44.46 -23.79
N LEU A 134 -0.80 44.43 -24.44
CA LEU A 134 0.35 43.66 -23.95
C LEU A 134 0.84 44.20 -22.60
N ASN A 135 1.03 45.51 -22.48
CA ASN A 135 1.43 46.16 -21.22
C ASN A 135 0.41 45.89 -20.11
N GLN A 136 -0.88 45.99 -20.41
CA GLN A 136 -1.97 45.67 -19.47
C GLN A 136 -1.91 44.22 -19.00
N LYS A 137 -1.64 43.27 -19.90
CA LYS A 137 -1.45 41.86 -19.53
C LYS A 137 -0.19 41.62 -18.70
N ILE A 138 0.91 42.29 -19.00
CA ILE A 138 2.12 42.22 -18.16
C ILE A 138 1.79 42.66 -16.73
N HIS A 139 1.10 43.79 -16.56
CA HIS A 139 0.68 44.25 -15.23
C HIS A 139 -0.27 43.27 -14.55
N THR A 140 -1.20 42.67 -15.29
CA THR A 140 -2.13 41.65 -14.76
C THR A 140 -1.37 40.42 -14.25
N LEU A 141 -0.35 39.96 -14.97
CA LEU A 141 0.48 38.82 -14.54
C LEU A 141 1.34 39.16 -13.32
N ILE A 142 1.92 40.37 -13.26
CA ILE A 142 2.68 40.80 -12.08
C ILE A 142 1.77 40.82 -10.85
N SER A 143 0.58 41.39 -10.96
CA SER A 143 -0.42 41.39 -9.87
C SER A 143 -0.84 39.96 -9.51
N GLY A 144 -1.02 39.08 -10.49
CA GLY A 144 -1.34 37.67 -10.27
C GLY A 144 -0.25 36.91 -9.51
N LEU A 145 1.03 37.15 -9.82
CA LEU A 145 2.16 36.57 -9.06
C LEU A 145 2.18 37.05 -7.61
N HIS A 146 1.91 38.33 -7.39
CA HIS A 146 1.83 38.89 -6.04
C HIS A 146 0.66 38.29 -5.25
N GLU A 147 -0.52 38.11 -5.87
CA GLU A 147 -1.67 37.43 -5.27
C GLU A 147 -1.32 35.99 -4.86
N LEU A 148 -0.65 35.23 -5.74
CA LEU A 148 -0.23 33.85 -5.45
C LEU A 148 0.76 33.77 -4.28
N ASP A 149 1.69 34.73 -4.17
CA ASP A 149 2.63 34.81 -3.03
C ASP A 149 1.91 35.11 -1.71
N HIS A 150 0.86 35.94 -1.73
CA HIS A 150 0.02 36.16 -0.54
C HIS A 150 -0.76 34.91 -0.14
N LEU A 151 -1.32 34.20 -1.12
CA LEU A 151 -2.08 32.97 -0.89
C LEU A 151 -1.22 31.86 -0.29
N LYS A 152 0.07 31.78 -0.65
CA LYS A 152 1.02 30.79 -0.12
C LYS A 152 0.97 30.70 1.42
N ASN A 153 0.87 31.83 2.11
CA ASN A 153 0.86 31.87 3.58
C ASN A 153 -0.34 31.13 4.20
N GLN A 154 -1.42 30.94 3.44
CA GLN A 154 -2.61 30.20 3.87
C GLN A 154 -2.43 28.67 3.82
N PHE A 155 -1.33 28.17 3.26
CA PHE A 155 -1.06 26.73 3.08
C PHE A 155 0.19 26.24 3.83
N MET A 156 0.70 27.02 4.79
CA MET A 156 1.86 26.64 5.60
C MET A 156 1.64 25.37 6.45
N ASP A 157 0.37 24.99 6.68
CA ASP A 157 -0.04 23.75 7.34
C ASP A 157 0.09 22.51 6.43
N VAL A 158 0.23 22.69 5.12
CA VAL A 158 0.29 21.60 4.14
C VAL A 158 1.74 21.22 3.86
N LYS A 159 2.09 19.96 4.13
CA LYS A 159 3.42 19.40 3.83
C LYS A 159 3.36 18.55 2.56
N ILE A 160 4.22 18.85 1.59
CA ILE A 160 4.33 18.12 0.33
C ILE A 160 5.59 17.25 0.39
N PRO A 161 5.48 15.91 0.26
CA PRO A 161 6.63 15.02 0.19
C PRO A 161 7.52 15.37 -1.02
N LEU A 162 8.84 15.36 -0.84
CA LEU A 162 9.77 15.70 -1.91
C LEU A 162 9.75 14.65 -3.03
N GLU A 163 9.51 13.39 -2.67
CA GLU A 163 9.35 12.29 -3.63
C GLU A 163 8.20 12.53 -4.60
N LEU A 164 7.17 13.31 -4.20
CA LEU A 164 6.06 13.67 -5.07
C LEU A 164 6.48 14.61 -6.21
N LEU A 165 7.48 15.47 -5.97
CA LEU A 165 7.97 16.41 -6.99
C LEU A 165 8.54 15.67 -8.20
N GLU A 166 9.18 14.52 -7.99
CA GLU A 166 9.70 13.70 -9.09
C GLU A 166 8.57 13.17 -9.99
N TYR A 167 7.39 12.86 -9.44
CA TYR A 167 6.24 12.47 -10.26
C TYR A 167 5.73 13.65 -11.09
N LEU A 168 5.68 14.85 -10.49
CA LEU A 168 5.25 16.07 -11.18
C LEU A 168 6.19 16.46 -12.32
N ASP A 169 7.50 16.46 -12.07
CA ASP A 169 8.53 16.81 -13.07
C ASP A 169 8.52 15.85 -14.27
N GLN A 170 8.17 14.58 -14.02
CA GLN A 170 8.03 13.55 -15.06
C GLN A 170 6.64 13.59 -15.75
N GLY A 171 5.73 14.49 -15.34
CA GLY A 171 4.36 14.57 -15.86
C GLY A 171 3.47 13.38 -15.49
N LYS A 172 3.83 12.63 -14.42
CA LYS A 172 3.05 11.52 -13.89
C LYS A 172 1.93 12.04 -12.99
N ASN A 173 0.86 11.24 -12.87
CA ASN A 173 -0.23 11.54 -11.95
C ASN A 173 0.25 11.41 -10.48
N PRO A 174 0.16 12.46 -9.64
CA PRO A 174 0.51 12.43 -8.22
C PRO A 174 -0.21 11.34 -7.40
N GLN A 175 -1.40 10.92 -7.82
CA GLN A 175 -2.15 9.85 -7.16
C GLN A 175 -1.44 8.48 -7.25
N LEU A 176 -0.54 8.29 -8.22
CA LEU A 176 0.27 7.08 -8.30
C LEU A 176 1.24 6.99 -7.12
N TYR A 177 1.84 8.10 -6.70
CA TYR A 177 2.67 8.13 -5.49
C TYR A 177 1.86 7.73 -4.25
N THR A 178 0.66 8.30 -4.08
CA THR A 178 -0.24 7.94 -2.97
C THR A 178 -0.55 6.45 -2.97
N LYS A 179 -0.90 5.89 -4.14
CA LYS A 179 -1.14 4.46 -4.31
C LYS A 179 0.09 3.63 -3.92
N GLU A 180 1.26 3.94 -4.45
CA GLU A 180 2.50 3.20 -4.18
C GLU A 180 2.91 3.27 -2.71
N CYS A 181 2.68 4.42 -2.05
CA CYS A 181 2.93 4.59 -0.62
C CYS A 181 2.02 3.68 0.21
N LEU A 182 0.72 3.62 -0.12
CA LEU A 182 -0.23 2.74 0.53
C LEU A 182 0.11 1.26 0.30
N GLU A 183 0.45 0.88 -0.93
CA GLU A 183 0.86 -0.49 -1.28
C GLU A 183 2.14 -0.92 -0.56
N ARG A 184 3.15 -0.04 -0.52
CA ARG A 184 4.40 -0.27 0.22
C ARG A 184 4.13 -0.44 1.72
N THR A 185 3.28 0.40 2.29
CA THR A 185 2.91 0.33 3.70
C THR A 185 2.18 -0.98 4.02
N LEU A 186 1.24 -1.37 3.17
CA LEU A 186 0.50 -2.63 3.31
C LEU A 186 1.43 -3.85 3.21
N ASN A 187 2.33 -3.86 2.24
CA ASN A 187 3.31 -4.94 2.09
C ASN A 187 4.26 -5.01 3.28
N LYS A 188 4.73 -3.86 3.79
CA LYS A 188 5.59 -3.81 4.97
C LYS A 188 4.86 -4.30 6.23
N ASN A 189 3.59 -3.95 6.39
CA ASN A 189 2.77 -4.42 7.49
C ASN A 189 2.62 -5.95 7.46
N LYS A 190 2.29 -6.53 6.29
CA LYS A 190 2.23 -7.98 6.10
C LYS A 190 3.56 -8.66 6.42
N GLU A 191 4.67 -8.11 5.93
CA GLU A 191 6.02 -8.62 6.21
C GLU A 191 6.32 -8.61 7.72
N MET A 192 6.03 -7.50 8.41
CA MET A 192 6.26 -7.40 9.85
C MET A 192 5.39 -8.36 10.66
N ASN A 193 4.12 -8.51 10.29
CA ASN A 193 3.25 -9.49 10.93
C ASN A 193 3.76 -10.93 10.74
N GLY A 194 4.23 -11.26 9.54
CA GLY A 194 4.86 -12.56 9.26
C GLY A 194 6.09 -12.81 10.15
N LYS A 195 6.96 -11.79 10.30
CA LYS A 195 8.13 -11.88 11.21
C LYS A 195 7.71 -12.06 12.66
N ILE A 196 6.73 -11.29 13.14
CA ILE A 196 6.19 -11.41 14.50
C ILE A 196 5.69 -12.83 14.75
N GLU A 197 4.92 -13.39 13.82
CA GLU A 197 4.39 -14.74 13.97
C GLU A 197 5.50 -15.79 13.97
N MET A 198 6.52 -15.63 13.13
CA MET A 198 7.68 -16.51 13.11
C MET A 198 8.46 -16.45 14.43
N TYR A 199 8.68 -15.26 14.98
CA TYR A 199 9.32 -15.09 16.29
C TYR A 199 8.49 -15.69 17.43
N LYS A 200 7.16 -15.54 17.40
CA LYS A 200 6.26 -16.18 18.37
C LYS A 200 6.38 -17.70 18.33
N LYS A 201 6.33 -18.28 17.13
CA LYS A 201 6.47 -19.73 16.93
C LYS A 201 7.86 -20.22 17.35
N PHE A 202 8.92 -19.52 16.96
CA PHE A 202 10.29 -19.84 17.38
C PHE A 202 10.44 -19.82 18.90
N ARG A 203 9.94 -18.77 19.56
CA ARG A 203 9.92 -18.67 21.02
C ARG A 203 9.18 -19.85 21.64
N ALA A 204 8.01 -20.23 21.12
CA ALA A 204 7.24 -21.35 21.65
C ALA A 204 8.01 -22.68 21.53
N MET A 205 8.62 -22.96 20.38
CA MET A 205 9.42 -24.17 20.16
C MET A 205 10.67 -24.19 21.06
N LEU A 206 11.40 -23.07 21.13
CA LEU A 206 12.59 -22.95 21.98
C LEU A 206 12.26 -23.22 23.45
N LEU A 207 11.14 -22.66 23.96
CA LEU A 207 10.69 -22.91 25.33
C LEU A 207 10.20 -24.35 25.56
N LYS A 208 9.74 -25.05 24.52
CA LYS A 208 9.38 -26.46 24.60
C LYS A 208 10.63 -27.31 24.75
N GLU A 209 11.59 -27.19 23.83
CA GLU A 209 12.80 -28.01 23.81
C GLU A 209 13.67 -27.76 25.06
N LEU A 210 13.82 -26.50 25.49
CA LEU A 210 14.49 -26.19 26.76
C LEU A 210 13.76 -26.78 27.97
N GLY A 211 12.43 -26.90 27.91
CA GLY A 211 11.63 -27.52 28.97
C GLY A 211 11.84 -29.02 29.10
N GLU A 212 12.16 -29.69 27.99
CA GLU A 212 12.46 -31.12 27.95
C GLU A 212 13.91 -31.39 28.42
N GLU A 213 14.88 -30.60 27.96
CA GLU A 213 16.30 -30.82 28.29
C GLU A 213 16.71 -30.24 29.66
N MET A 214 16.14 -29.10 30.08
CA MET A 214 16.52 -28.36 31.29
C MET A 214 15.30 -27.89 32.10
N PRO A 215 14.55 -28.81 32.74
CA PRO A 215 13.28 -28.49 33.37
C PRO A 215 13.39 -27.53 34.56
N ASN A 216 14.45 -27.65 35.37
CA ASN A 216 14.64 -26.81 36.56
C ASN A 216 14.92 -25.34 36.19
N ASP A 217 15.78 -25.10 35.20
CA ASP A 217 16.12 -23.76 34.72
C ASP A 217 14.93 -23.09 34.02
N MET A 218 14.09 -23.88 33.36
CA MET A 218 12.87 -23.40 32.71
C MET A 218 11.79 -22.94 33.71
N VAL A 219 11.65 -23.62 34.84
CA VAL A 219 10.79 -23.18 35.93
C VAL A 219 11.30 -21.85 36.51
N LEU A 220 12.62 -21.71 36.70
CA LEU A 220 13.22 -20.46 37.16
C LEU A 220 12.99 -19.30 36.15
N TYR A 221 13.19 -19.55 34.86
CA TYR A 221 12.96 -18.57 33.80
C TYR A 221 11.50 -18.08 33.76
N ARG A 222 10.52 -18.99 33.84
CA ARG A 222 9.09 -18.61 33.86
C ARG A 222 8.77 -17.72 35.06
N ASN A 223 9.26 -18.07 36.24
CA ASN A 223 9.07 -17.29 37.46
C ASN A 223 9.69 -15.88 37.38
N LEU A 224 10.84 -15.72 36.70
CA LEU A 224 11.48 -14.42 36.50
C LEU A 224 10.75 -13.56 35.46
N ARG A 225 10.29 -14.18 34.37
CA ARG A 225 9.53 -13.49 33.32
C ARG A 225 8.20 -12.96 33.85
N ASP A 226 7.45 -13.79 34.55
CA ASP A 226 6.12 -13.41 35.05
C ASP A 226 6.21 -12.27 36.08
N ARG A 227 7.36 -12.12 36.78
CA ARG A 227 7.64 -10.92 37.61
C ARG A 227 7.93 -9.68 36.78
N LYS A 228 8.65 -9.82 35.66
CA LYS A 228 8.99 -8.71 34.75
C LYS A 228 7.76 -8.17 34.02
N ASP A 229 6.82 -9.05 33.66
CA ASP A 229 5.54 -8.66 33.05
C ASP A 229 4.54 -8.06 34.07
N ALA A 230 4.71 -8.36 35.36
CA ALA A 230 3.88 -7.82 36.46
C ALA A 230 4.40 -6.51 37.09
N SER A 231 5.66 -6.13 36.84
CA SER A 231 6.17 -4.81 37.20
C SER A 231 5.60 -3.73 36.28
N PRO A 232 5.09 -2.59 36.80
CA PRO A 232 4.67 -1.48 35.96
C PRO A 232 5.82 -1.06 35.05
N GLN A 233 5.57 -1.03 33.74
CA GLN A 233 6.50 -0.41 32.80
C GLN A 233 6.63 1.05 33.22
N HIS A 234 7.80 1.45 33.71
CA HIS A 234 8.11 2.84 33.95
C HIS A 234 8.03 3.54 32.58
N GLU A 235 6.99 4.35 32.39
CA GLU A 235 6.98 5.44 31.43
C GLU A 235 8.26 6.25 31.63
N ASN A 236 9.14 6.25 30.64
CA ASN A 236 9.85 7.43 30.13
C ASN A 236 10.94 7.00 29.15
N CYS A 237 10.70 7.29 27.88
CA CYS A 237 11.72 7.73 26.93
C CYS A 237 11.06 8.80 26.03
N ASN A 238 10.69 9.93 26.65
CA ASN A 238 10.86 11.20 25.94
C ASN A 238 12.35 11.50 26.02
N GLU A 239 13.08 11.24 24.93
CA GLU A 239 14.32 11.98 24.68
C GLU A 239 13.96 13.11 23.72
N ASP A 240 13.91 14.31 24.29
CA ASP A 240 13.97 15.57 23.60
C ASP A 240 15.19 15.57 22.65
N ALA A 241 14.93 15.50 21.34
CA ALA A 241 15.90 15.90 20.34
C ALA A 241 15.67 17.40 20.04
N SER A 242 16.25 18.24 20.89
CA SER A 242 16.51 19.65 20.62
C SER A 242 17.99 19.91 20.86
N ASP A 243 18.76 19.92 19.77
CA ASP A 243 19.75 20.95 19.43
C ASP A 243 20.11 20.85 17.95
#